data_AF-A0A951ZAH3-F1
#
_entry.id   AF-A0A951ZAH3-F1
#
_cell.length_a   1.000
_cell.length_b   1.000
_cell.length_c   1.000
_cell.angle_alpha   90.00
_cell.angle_beta   90.00
_cell.angle_gamma   90.00
#
_symmetry.space_group_name_H-M   'P 1'
#
loop_
_entity.id
_entity.type
_entity.pdbx_description
1 polymer ?
#
loop_
_entity_poly.entity_id
_entity_poly.type
_entity_poly.pdbx_seq_one_letter_code
_entity_poly.pdbx_strand_id
1 'polypeptide(L)'
;MNGIEQNMDPARAAATAQESGGTPAGVPEDVLIILPVRNTVIFPGSVVPLTIGRKISLAAAEEASRSGRRIGLLMQRDPAVDQPEGSGLHPVGTIARIIRYFTARDGTQHVVCQGEQRFRALDFIPGMPFLAARFDLLGEHEPEGAETEARLRVLKDRSLEAINLLPQAMPELAGVVSGIESAGQLADLVAGFLDIKPEDKQQLLETLDLQQRLDKVTRHLNHQIEVMKLSRRLEEQTKEKIDERQREFFLREQMKAIRSELGEGEESGELEELREAVAQAGMPEEAANQAARELGRLERMPEDSTEHSMVRTYLDWLVALPWSRLDAETIDIGHARAILDEDHFGLPKVKQRILEYLAVRKLNPEGRSPILCFVGPPGVGKTSLGQSIARALGLKFVRASLGGVHDEAEIRGHRRTYIGSLPGAVIQQLRKAGTRNPVFMLDEMDKLGASMHGDPASALLEVLDPEQNGSFRDNYLGVPFDLSKVFFLGTANVLDAIPGPLRDR
;
A
#
# COMPACT_ATOMS: atom_id res chain seq x y z
N MET A 1 -51.15 -15.53 42.11
CA MET A 1 -50.19 -14.43 42.32
C MET A 1 -49.43 -14.28 41.02
N ASN A 2 -50.03 -13.51 40.12
CA ASN A 2 -49.55 -13.23 38.76
C ASN A 2 -48.88 -11.83 38.86
N GLY A 3 -47.69 -11.56 38.33
CA GLY A 3 -47.36 -11.60 36.90
C GLY A 3 -47.93 -10.35 36.22
N ILE A 4 -47.07 -9.41 35.79
CA ILE A 4 -47.18 -8.53 34.61
C ILE A 4 -45.95 -7.60 34.58
N GLU A 5 -45.14 -7.77 33.53
CA GLU A 5 -44.16 -6.81 33.03
C GLU A 5 -44.86 -5.58 32.46
N GLN A 6 -44.31 -4.38 32.68
CA GLN A 6 -44.57 -3.23 31.82
C GLN A 6 -43.27 -2.50 31.47
N ASN A 7 -42.94 -2.59 30.18
CA ASN A 7 -42.02 -1.74 29.44
C ASN A 7 -42.24 -0.26 29.75
N MET A 8 -41.18 0.45 30.16
CA MET A 8 -41.12 1.91 30.11
C MET A 8 -40.20 2.36 28.98
N ASP A 9 -40.82 3.11 28.09
CA ASP A 9 -40.35 3.70 26.83
C ASP A 9 -39.22 4.75 27.05
N PRO A 10 -38.07 4.67 26.36
CA PRO A 10 -36.96 5.63 26.52
C PRO A 10 -37.21 7.02 25.90
N ALA A 11 -38.37 7.25 25.28
CA ALA A 11 -38.67 8.47 24.53
C ALA A 11 -39.09 9.70 25.37
N ARG A 12 -39.10 9.63 26.72
CA ARG A 12 -39.57 10.73 27.58
C ARG A 12 -38.50 11.47 28.40
N ALA A 13 -37.23 11.13 28.25
CA ALA A 13 -36.12 11.81 28.94
C ALA A 13 -35.45 12.94 28.11
N ALA A 14 -35.93 13.23 26.90
CA ALA A 14 -35.28 14.16 25.96
C ALA A 14 -35.99 15.52 25.82
N ALA A 15 -36.82 15.93 26.78
CA ALA A 15 -37.59 17.17 26.71
C ALA A 15 -37.51 17.96 28.02
N THR A 16 -36.32 18.44 28.39
CA THR A 16 -36.10 19.60 29.29
C THR A 16 -34.60 19.91 29.35
N ALA A 17 -34.05 20.50 28.29
CA ALA A 17 -32.74 21.17 28.33
C ALA A 17 -32.62 22.17 27.17
N GLN A 18 -33.52 23.15 27.14
CA GLN A 18 -33.29 24.43 26.47
C GLN A 18 -33.29 25.50 27.55
N GLU A 19 -32.35 26.44 27.40
CA GLU A 19 -32.11 27.64 28.22
C GLU A 19 -31.25 27.49 29.49
N SER A 20 -29.92 27.55 29.29
CA SER A 20 -29.00 28.20 30.24
C SER A 20 -27.68 28.58 29.57
N GLY A 21 -27.69 29.72 28.86
CA GLY A 21 -26.47 30.42 28.43
C GLY A 21 -25.79 31.10 29.61
N GLY A 22 -25.13 30.31 30.46
CA GLY A 22 -24.32 30.81 31.57
C GLY A 22 -22.90 30.25 31.50
N THR A 23 -21.91 31.12 31.29
CA THR A 23 -20.48 30.80 31.29
C THR A 23 -20.02 30.16 32.60
N PRO A 24 -19.49 28.91 32.59
CA PRO A 24 -18.78 28.33 33.72
C PRO A 24 -17.28 28.74 33.69
N ALA A 25 -16.68 28.82 34.88
CA ALA A 25 -15.45 29.55 35.21
C ALA A 25 -14.17 29.10 34.48
N GLY A 26 -13.39 30.08 33.99
CA GLY A 26 -11.95 29.95 33.72
C GLY A 26 -11.46 30.46 32.36
N VAL A 27 -12.28 30.37 31.31
CA VAL A 27 -11.89 30.75 29.94
C VAL A 27 -12.74 31.94 29.46
N PRO A 28 -12.15 33.10 29.10
CA PRO A 28 -12.89 34.25 28.54
C PRO A 28 -13.69 33.93 27.27
N GLU A 29 -14.66 34.77 26.89
CA GLU A 29 -15.48 34.56 25.68
C GLU A 29 -14.69 34.71 24.38
N ASP A 30 -13.66 35.55 24.39
CA ASP A 30 -12.73 35.80 23.28
C ASP A 30 -11.60 34.76 23.20
N VAL A 31 -11.73 33.63 23.90
CA VAL A 31 -10.75 32.55 23.98
C VAL A 31 -11.39 31.22 23.63
N LEU A 32 -10.74 30.49 22.73
CA LEU A 32 -11.17 29.18 22.26
C LEU A 32 -10.23 28.09 22.80
N ILE A 33 -10.81 26.97 23.24
CA ILE A 33 -10.05 25.76 23.57
C ILE A 33 -9.55 25.17 22.25
N ILE A 34 -8.24 24.96 22.11
CA ILE A 34 -7.62 24.48 20.89
C ILE A 34 -7.31 22.99 21.01
N LEU A 35 -7.78 22.22 20.03
CA LEU A 35 -7.46 20.82 19.86
C LEU A 35 -6.55 20.65 18.62
N PRO A 36 -5.25 20.36 18.81
CA PRO A 36 -4.36 20.04 17.71
C PRO A 36 -4.79 18.74 17.02
N VAL A 37 -4.84 18.77 15.70
CA VAL A 37 -5.13 17.59 14.86
C VAL A 37 -3.94 17.29 13.96
N ARG A 38 -3.63 15.99 13.78
CA ARG A 38 -2.50 15.53 12.94
C ARG A 38 -3.02 15.14 11.56
N ASN A 39 -2.32 15.54 10.50
CA ASN A 39 -2.54 15.11 9.12
C ASN A 39 -4.00 15.20 8.65
N THR A 40 -4.79 16.11 9.22
CA THR A 40 -6.20 16.29 8.85
C THR A 40 -6.61 17.74 9.01
N VAL A 41 -7.46 18.18 8.09
CA VAL A 41 -8.03 19.52 8.04
C VAL A 41 -9.53 19.35 8.02
N ILE A 42 -10.21 19.99 8.97
CA ILE A 42 -11.66 19.89 9.10
C ILE A 42 -12.26 21.15 8.47
N PHE A 43 -13.17 20.98 7.53
CA PHE A 43 -13.88 22.08 6.88
C PHE A 43 -15.22 22.37 7.59
N PRO A 44 -15.75 23.61 7.50
CA PRO A 44 -17.11 23.91 7.91
C PRO A 44 -18.14 22.91 7.33
N GLY A 45 -19.14 22.55 8.13
CA GLY A 45 -20.18 21.58 7.77
C GLY A 45 -19.75 20.10 7.87
N SER A 46 -18.45 19.81 7.91
CA SER A 46 -17.95 18.43 7.98
C SER A 46 -18.11 17.84 9.38
N VAL A 47 -18.55 16.57 9.45
CA VAL A 47 -18.62 15.79 10.70
C VAL A 47 -17.51 14.74 10.67
N VAL A 48 -16.58 14.80 11.62
CA VAL A 48 -15.43 13.90 11.65
C VAL A 48 -15.23 13.28 13.04
N PRO A 49 -14.94 11.98 13.12
CA PRO A 49 -14.44 11.35 14.35
C PRO A 49 -12.94 11.62 14.50
N LEU A 50 -12.51 12.02 15.69
CA LEU A 50 -11.12 12.25 16.06
C LEU A 50 -10.75 11.36 17.25
N THR A 51 -9.59 10.72 17.17
CA THR A 51 -9.02 9.93 18.26
C THR A 51 -8.13 10.80 19.13
N ILE A 52 -8.33 10.75 20.44
CA ILE A 52 -7.59 11.53 21.43
C ILE A 52 -6.75 10.58 22.28
N GLY A 53 -5.42 10.72 22.20
CA GLY A 53 -4.49 9.91 23.01
C GLY A 53 -3.64 10.71 24.00
N ARG A 54 -3.56 12.03 23.87
CA ARG A 54 -2.64 12.88 24.64
C ARG A 54 -3.35 13.54 25.81
N LYS A 55 -2.67 13.65 26.95
CA LYS A 55 -3.21 14.28 28.17
C LYS A 55 -3.77 15.70 27.94
N ILE A 56 -3.04 16.54 27.20
CA ILE A 56 -3.45 17.93 26.90
C ILE A 56 -4.71 17.95 26.02
N SER A 57 -4.76 17.10 24.99
CA SER A 57 -5.93 16.98 24.11
C SER A 57 -7.14 16.35 24.80
N LEU A 58 -6.90 15.45 25.74
CA LEU A 58 -7.94 14.84 26.59
C LEU A 58 -8.55 15.88 27.51
N ALA A 59 -7.72 16.66 28.22
CA ALA A 59 -8.18 17.75 29.07
C ALA A 59 -8.97 18.80 28.27
N ALA A 60 -8.54 19.12 27.05
CA ALA A 60 -9.26 20.02 26.15
C ALA A 60 -10.66 19.50 25.78
N ALA A 61 -10.75 18.23 25.39
CA ALA A 61 -12.00 17.61 24.96
C ALA A 61 -12.97 17.39 26.13
N GLU A 62 -12.47 16.97 27.30
CA GLU A 62 -13.27 16.81 28.52
C GLU A 62 -13.83 18.15 28.99
N GLU A 63 -13.01 19.21 29.03
CA GLU A 63 -13.47 20.54 29.43
C GLU A 63 -14.51 21.10 28.44
N ALA A 64 -14.26 20.98 27.14
CA ALA A 64 -15.21 21.43 26.11
C ALA A 64 -16.53 20.64 26.16
N SER A 65 -16.46 19.31 26.34
CA SER A 65 -17.65 18.46 26.45
C SER A 65 -18.45 18.75 27.73
N ARG A 66 -17.78 19.03 28.84
CA ARG A 66 -18.42 19.35 30.13
C ARG A 66 -19.04 20.74 30.14
N SER A 67 -18.39 21.72 29.54
CA SER A 67 -18.82 23.12 29.51
C SER A 67 -19.75 23.46 28.34
N GLY A 68 -19.94 22.53 27.38
CA GLY A 68 -20.70 22.77 26.15
C GLY A 68 -20.05 23.79 25.21
N ARG A 69 -18.78 24.13 25.42
CA ARG A 69 -18.06 25.13 24.63
C ARG A 69 -17.65 24.56 23.27
N ARG A 70 -17.56 25.47 22.29
CA ARG A 70 -16.93 25.21 21.00
C ARG A 70 -15.42 25.03 21.18
N ILE A 71 -14.82 24.26 20.28
CA ILE A 71 -13.37 24.04 20.21
C ILE A 71 -12.83 24.56 18.88
N GLY A 72 -11.55 24.92 18.85
CA GLY A 72 -10.81 25.24 17.64
C GLY A 72 -9.96 24.06 17.21
N LEU A 73 -10.19 23.58 16.00
CA LEU A 73 -9.37 22.52 15.40
C LEU A 73 -8.28 23.17 14.56
N LEU A 74 -7.01 22.99 14.93
CA LEU A 74 -5.86 23.48 14.18
C LEU A 74 -4.98 22.30 13.74
N MET A 75 -4.63 22.28 12.45
CA MET A 75 -3.67 21.30 11.94
C MET A 75 -2.27 21.58 12.48
N GLN A 76 -1.56 20.54 12.87
CA GLN A 76 -0.14 20.61 13.20
C GLN A 76 0.71 20.82 11.95
N ARG A 77 1.76 21.65 12.06
CA ARG A 77 2.78 21.81 11.01
C ARG A 77 3.69 20.57 10.90
N ASP A 78 4.04 19.99 12.04
CA ASP A 78 4.79 18.74 12.12
C ASP A 78 3.95 17.69 12.87
N PRO A 79 3.51 16.61 12.20
CA PRO A 79 2.72 15.55 12.84
C PRO A 79 3.54 14.67 13.79
N ALA A 80 4.87 14.66 13.70
CA ALA A 80 5.75 13.90 14.59
C ALA A 80 5.88 14.54 15.98
N VAL A 81 5.60 15.85 16.10
CA VAL A 81 5.66 16.55 17.38
C VAL A 81 4.49 16.12 18.27
N ASP A 82 4.84 15.51 19.41
CA ASP A 82 3.87 14.95 20.36
C ASP A 82 3.15 15.98 21.23
N GLN A 83 3.75 17.14 21.49
CA GLN A 83 3.10 18.23 22.20
C GLN A 83 3.42 19.53 21.46
N PRO A 84 2.65 19.88 20.42
CA PRO A 84 2.89 21.11 19.69
C PRO A 84 2.58 22.33 20.57
N GLU A 85 3.51 23.26 20.62
CA GLU A 85 3.23 24.62 21.07
C GLU A 85 2.44 25.38 20.00
N GLY A 86 1.92 26.57 20.32
CA GLY A 86 1.13 27.37 19.38
C GLY A 86 1.84 27.66 18.04
N SER A 87 3.17 27.83 18.06
CA SER A 87 4.00 28.01 16.86
C SER A 87 4.05 26.79 15.95
N GLY A 88 3.83 25.59 16.50
CA GLY A 88 3.76 24.32 15.78
C GLY A 88 2.40 24.07 15.10
N LEU A 89 1.46 25.00 15.20
CA LEU A 89 0.13 24.90 14.60
C LEU A 89 -0.03 25.84 13.40
N HIS A 90 -0.91 25.48 12.49
CA HIS A 90 -1.37 26.39 11.46
C HIS A 90 -2.25 27.49 12.09
N PRO A 91 -2.14 28.74 11.62
CA PRO A 91 -2.85 29.86 12.22
C PRO A 91 -4.34 29.87 11.89
N VAL A 92 -4.76 29.16 10.83
CA VAL A 92 -6.17 29.08 10.42
C VAL A 92 -6.67 27.65 10.64
N GLY A 93 -7.86 27.55 11.21
CA GLY A 93 -8.56 26.29 11.37
C GLY A 93 -10.06 26.49 11.42
N THR A 94 -10.74 25.50 12.00
CA THR A 94 -12.21 25.47 12.03
C THR A 94 -12.71 25.35 13.46
N ILE A 95 -13.60 26.25 13.83
CA ILE A 95 -14.38 26.14 15.06
C ILE A 95 -15.33 24.97 14.89
N ALA A 96 -15.36 24.09 15.88
CA ALA A 96 -16.18 22.90 15.85
C ALA A 96 -16.95 22.73 17.16
N ARG A 97 -18.12 22.10 17.05
CA ARG A 97 -18.90 21.63 18.19
C ARG A 97 -18.68 20.14 18.39
N ILE A 98 -18.48 19.73 19.64
CA ILE A 98 -18.45 18.32 20.02
C ILE A 98 -19.89 17.79 20.02
N ILE A 99 -20.19 16.86 19.12
CA ILE A 99 -21.48 16.16 19.05
C ILE A 99 -21.49 15.02 20.07
N ARG A 100 -20.38 14.29 20.17
CA ARG A 100 -20.29 13.08 21.00
C ARG A 100 -18.88 12.88 21.50
N TYR A 101 -18.75 12.50 22.75
CA TYR A 101 -17.51 12.04 23.37
C TYR A 101 -17.73 10.64 23.92
N PHE A 102 -16.83 9.70 23.64
CA PHE A 102 -16.95 8.33 24.14
C PHE A 102 -15.59 7.61 24.22
N THR A 103 -15.50 6.69 25.17
CA THR A 103 -14.38 5.74 25.28
C THR A 103 -14.71 4.48 24.48
N ALA A 104 -13.81 4.06 23.58
CA ALA A 104 -13.90 2.78 22.89
C ALA A 104 -13.57 1.61 23.84
N ARG A 105 -13.85 0.37 23.39
CA ARG A 105 -13.66 -0.85 24.20
C ARG A 105 -12.20 -1.14 24.55
N ASP A 106 -11.27 -0.64 23.75
CA ASP A 106 -9.83 -0.72 23.97
C ASP A 106 -9.29 0.39 24.90
N GLY A 107 -10.17 1.26 25.42
CA GLY A 107 -9.83 2.38 26.29
C GLY A 107 -9.42 3.65 25.55
N THR A 108 -9.40 3.67 24.22
CA THR A 108 -9.10 4.89 23.45
C THR A 108 -10.26 5.87 23.49
N GLN A 109 -9.94 7.17 23.59
CA GLN A 109 -10.95 8.23 23.68
C GLN A 109 -11.24 8.78 22.29
N HIS A 110 -12.52 8.92 21.94
CA HIS A 110 -12.97 9.45 20.68
C HIS A 110 -13.90 10.63 20.87
N VAL A 111 -13.77 11.62 20.00
CA VAL A 111 -14.68 12.75 19.90
C VAL A 111 -15.20 12.86 18.48
N VAL A 112 -16.51 13.06 18.33
CA VAL A 112 -17.13 13.39 17.05
C VAL A 112 -17.39 14.88 17.03
N CYS A 113 -16.77 15.57 16.09
CA CYS A 113 -16.84 17.02 15.96
C CYS A 113 -17.52 17.42 14.66
N GLN A 114 -18.31 18.49 14.70
CA GLN A 114 -18.88 19.13 13.51
C GLN A 114 -18.23 20.50 13.34
N GLY A 115 -17.57 20.72 12.20
CA GLY A 115 -17.04 22.03 11.84
C GLY A 115 -18.17 23.03 11.57
N GLU A 116 -18.03 24.25 12.08
CA GLU A 116 -19.03 25.31 11.95
C GLU A 116 -18.51 26.48 11.12
N GLN A 117 -17.34 27.03 11.48
CA GLN A 117 -16.83 28.26 10.87
C GLN A 117 -15.30 28.34 10.91
N ARG A 118 -14.70 28.99 9.91
CA ARG A 118 -13.27 29.29 9.89
C ARG A 118 -12.89 30.32 10.97
N PHE A 119 -11.74 30.14 11.59
CA PHE A 119 -11.16 31.14 12.48
C PHE A 119 -9.65 31.25 12.27
N ARG A 120 -9.09 32.36 12.71
CA ARG A 120 -7.65 32.55 12.87
C ARG A 120 -7.30 32.59 14.35
N ALA A 121 -6.37 31.74 14.76
CA ALA A 121 -5.74 31.82 16.06
C ALA A 121 -4.80 33.04 16.11
N LEU A 122 -4.93 33.82 17.17
CA LEU A 122 -4.09 34.97 17.46
C LEU A 122 -3.06 34.55 18.53
N ASP A 123 -3.26 35.00 19.77
CA ASP A 123 -2.34 34.74 20.88
C ASP A 123 -2.73 33.48 21.66
N PHE A 124 -1.78 32.59 21.88
CA PHE A 124 -1.94 31.43 22.76
C PHE A 124 -1.76 31.82 24.23
N ILE A 125 -2.64 31.31 25.09
CA ILE A 125 -2.68 31.64 26.51
C ILE A 125 -1.93 30.57 27.32
N PRO A 126 -0.83 30.91 28.00
CA PRO A 126 -0.08 29.97 28.81
C PRO A 126 -0.77 29.66 30.14
N GLY A 127 -0.37 28.55 30.78
CA GLY A 127 -0.77 28.21 32.15
C GLY A 127 -2.12 27.48 32.28
N MET A 128 -2.79 27.19 31.17
CA MET A 128 -3.99 26.35 31.12
C MET A 128 -3.65 24.85 31.03
N PRO A 129 -4.49 23.93 31.53
CA PRO A 129 -4.27 22.48 31.41
C PRO A 129 -4.47 21.94 29.99
N PHE A 130 -4.85 22.81 29.04
CA PHE A 130 -5.04 22.56 27.62
C PHE A 130 -4.55 23.76 26.81
N LEU A 131 -4.40 23.61 25.50
CA LEU A 131 -4.12 24.76 24.63
C LEU A 131 -5.36 25.64 24.51
N ALA A 132 -5.16 26.95 24.65
CA ALA A 132 -6.19 27.96 24.47
C ALA A 132 -5.61 29.13 23.70
N ALA A 133 -6.40 29.74 22.81
CA ALA A 133 -5.96 30.89 22.04
C ALA A 133 -7.08 31.91 21.87
N ARG A 134 -6.71 33.19 21.81
CA ARG A 134 -7.58 34.24 21.26
C ARG A 134 -7.82 33.97 19.79
N PHE A 135 -8.99 34.34 19.29
CA PHE A 135 -9.36 34.03 17.91
C PHE A 135 -10.13 35.17 17.24
N ASP A 136 -9.95 35.26 15.92
CA ASP A 136 -10.80 36.06 15.05
C ASP A 136 -11.62 35.13 14.14
N LEU A 137 -12.91 35.41 14.02
CA LEU A 137 -13.77 34.74 13.06
C LEU A 137 -13.42 35.22 11.65
N LEU A 138 -13.16 34.27 10.76
CA LEU A 138 -12.95 34.57 9.35
C LEU A 138 -14.31 34.51 8.67
N GLY A 139 -14.88 35.69 8.40
CA GLY A 139 -16.12 35.82 7.65
C GLY A 139 -15.93 35.42 6.19
N GLU A 140 -16.95 34.78 5.63
CA GLU A 140 -17.00 34.50 4.21
C GLU A 140 -17.93 35.49 3.53
N HIS A 141 -17.45 36.13 2.47
CA HIS A 141 -18.30 36.87 1.58
C HIS A 141 -18.64 35.97 0.40
N GLU A 142 -19.93 35.73 0.16
CA GLU A 142 -20.40 35.03 -1.02
C GLU A 142 -20.77 36.09 -2.06
N PRO A 143 -19.86 36.41 -3.01
CA PRO A 143 -20.13 37.42 -4.03
C PRO A 143 -21.28 36.98 -4.92
N GLU A 144 -22.33 37.78 -4.96
CA GLU A 144 -23.45 37.62 -5.89
C GLU A 144 -22.98 37.88 -7.32
N GLY A 145 -23.40 37.03 -8.26
CA GLY A 145 -23.15 37.25 -9.68
C GLY A 145 -23.07 35.98 -10.51
N ALA A 146 -23.29 36.14 -11.81
CA ALA A 146 -23.31 35.05 -12.79
C ALA A 146 -22.02 34.21 -12.79
N GLU A 147 -20.88 34.79 -12.43
CA GLU A 147 -19.58 34.11 -12.39
C GLU A 147 -19.48 33.09 -11.24
N THR A 148 -20.03 33.42 -10.07
CA THR A 148 -20.07 32.52 -8.91
C THR A 148 -21.06 31.39 -9.15
N GLU A 149 -22.23 31.70 -9.72
CA GLU A 149 -23.24 30.71 -10.12
C GLU A 149 -22.70 29.73 -11.17
N ALA A 150 -21.95 30.23 -12.16
CA ALA A 150 -21.31 29.40 -13.17
C ALA A 150 -20.30 28.43 -12.55
N ARG A 151 -19.44 28.91 -11.63
CA ARG A 151 -18.49 28.06 -10.90
C ARG A 151 -19.17 27.02 -10.01
N LEU A 152 -20.24 27.42 -9.32
CA LEU A 152 -21.06 26.51 -8.53
C LEU A 152 -21.60 25.37 -9.39
N ARG A 153 -22.16 25.68 -10.56
CA ARG A 153 -22.66 24.67 -11.50
C ARG A 153 -21.55 23.72 -11.95
N VAL A 154 -20.39 24.26 -12.35
CA VAL A 154 -19.23 23.44 -12.74
C VAL A 154 -18.79 22.52 -11.61
N LEU A 155 -18.71 23.02 -10.37
CA LEU A 155 -18.31 22.20 -9.23
C LEU A 155 -19.36 21.12 -8.92
N LYS A 156 -20.66 21.41 -9.02
CA LYS A 156 -21.73 20.40 -8.92
C LYS A 156 -21.57 19.30 -9.96
N ASP A 157 -21.42 19.68 -11.23
CA ASP A 157 -21.30 18.71 -12.34
C ASP A 157 -20.11 17.78 -12.13
N ARG A 158 -18.94 18.33 -11.76
CA ARG A 158 -17.74 17.53 -11.45
C ARG A 158 -17.92 16.66 -10.21
N SER A 159 -18.61 17.16 -9.18
CA SER A 159 -18.86 16.38 -7.97
C SER A 159 -19.76 15.18 -8.26
N LEU A 160 -20.79 15.37 -9.09
CA LEU A 160 -21.67 14.28 -9.55
C LEU A 160 -20.91 13.27 -10.43
N GLU A 161 -20.05 13.75 -11.33
CA GLU A 161 -19.16 12.87 -12.12
C GLU A 161 -18.27 12.02 -11.21
N ALA A 162 -17.65 12.62 -10.20
CA ALA A 162 -16.82 11.90 -9.24
C ALA A 162 -17.61 10.85 -8.45
N ILE A 163 -18.81 11.18 -7.96
CA ILE A 163 -19.68 10.24 -7.25
C ILE A 163 -20.04 9.03 -8.13
N ASN A 164 -20.32 9.25 -9.41
CA ASN A 164 -20.66 8.18 -10.36
C ASN A 164 -19.48 7.26 -10.71
N LEU A 165 -18.24 7.69 -10.44
CA LEU A 165 -17.04 6.89 -10.64
C LEU A 165 -16.70 6.04 -9.41
N LEU A 166 -17.34 6.26 -8.26
CA LEU A 166 -17.09 5.46 -7.06
C LEU A 166 -17.63 4.03 -7.22
N PRO A 167 -16.93 2.99 -6.72
CA PRO A 167 -17.32 1.58 -6.86
C PRO A 167 -18.68 1.22 -6.26
N GLN A 168 -19.15 2.01 -5.30
CA GLN A 168 -20.43 1.89 -4.62
C GLN A 168 -21.13 3.24 -4.76
N ALA A 169 -21.84 3.45 -5.87
CA ALA A 169 -22.59 4.68 -6.08
C ALA A 169 -23.61 4.83 -4.95
N MET A 170 -23.42 5.83 -4.09
CA MET A 170 -24.36 6.18 -3.02
C MET A 170 -25.29 7.27 -3.55
N PRO A 171 -26.50 6.95 -4.07
CA PRO A 171 -27.38 7.95 -4.67
C PRO A 171 -27.79 9.06 -3.70
N GLU A 172 -27.75 8.78 -2.39
CA GLU A 172 -27.96 9.75 -1.32
C GLU A 172 -26.96 10.93 -1.38
N LEU A 173 -25.68 10.66 -1.71
CA LEU A 173 -24.66 11.71 -1.81
C LEU A 173 -24.89 12.64 -3.00
N ALA A 174 -25.38 12.09 -4.12
CA ALA A 174 -25.73 12.90 -5.30
C ALA A 174 -26.90 13.84 -5.00
N GLY A 175 -27.88 13.39 -4.21
CA GLY A 175 -28.99 14.21 -3.71
C GLY A 175 -28.51 15.36 -2.83
N VAL A 176 -27.58 15.10 -1.90
CA VAL A 176 -26.99 16.12 -1.04
C VAL A 176 -26.24 17.18 -1.86
N VAL A 177 -25.36 16.78 -2.78
CA VAL A 177 -24.60 17.71 -3.64
C VAL A 177 -25.53 18.58 -4.49
N SER A 178 -26.59 17.98 -5.05
CA SER A 178 -27.53 18.71 -5.92
C SER A 178 -28.32 19.76 -5.15
N GLY A 179 -28.69 19.47 -3.90
CA GLY A 179 -29.48 20.34 -3.03
C GLY A 179 -28.72 21.50 -2.38
N ILE A 180 -27.39 21.54 -2.43
CA ILE A 180 -26.61 22.66 -1.86
C ILE A 180 -26.66 23.87 -2.78
N GLU A 181 -27.17 25.00 -2.30
CA GLU A 181 -27.26 26.24 -3.08
C GLU A 181 -26.08 27.19 -2.85
N SER A 182 -25.45 27.16 -1.67
CA SER A 182 -24.28 27.99 -1.37
C SER A 182 -23.01 27.40 -1.99
N ALA A 183 -22.29 28.22 -2.75
CA ALA A 183 -21.02 27.86 -3.37
C ALA A 183 -19.92 27.66 -2.33
N GLY A 184 -19.94 28.44 -1.24
CA GLY A 184 -19.02 28.26 -0.11
C GLY A 184 -19.20 26.89 0.54
N GLN A 185 -20.44 26.52 0.85
CA GLN A 185 -20.76 25.22 1.46
C GLN A 185 -20.39 24.04 0.57
N LEU A 186 -20.68 24.12 -0.74
CA LEU A 186 -20.31 23.04 -1.66
C LEU A 186 -18.79 22.91 -1.78
N ALA A 187 -18.06 24.02 -1.88
CA ALA A 187 -16.60 24.01 -1.94
C ALA A 187 -16.00 23.31 -0.72
N ASP A 188 -16.52 23.60 0.47
CA ASP A 188 -16.05 23.03 1.74
C ASP A 188 -16.39 21.55 1.88
N LEU A 189 -17.60 21.18 1.49
CA LEU A 189 -18.02 19.77 1.48
C LEU A 189 -17.11 18.95 0.57
N VAL A 190 -16.92 19.39 -0.67
CA VAL A 190 -16.06 18.70 -1.65
C VAL A 190 -14.62 18.65 -1.14
N ALA A 191 -14.08 19.75 -0.63
CA ALA A 191 -12.71 19.79 -0.10
C ALA A 191 -12.49 18.81 1.07
N GLY A 192 -13.51 18.60 1.91
CA GLY A 192 -13.48 17.59 2.97
C GLY A 192 -13.25 16.17 2.44
N PHE A 193 -13.92 15.82 1.33
CA PHE A 193 -13.85 14.49 0.71
C PHE A 193 -12.68 14.27 -0.26
N LEU A 194 -12.01 15.32 -0.73
CA LEU A 194 -10.86 15.17 -1.62
C LEU A 194 -9.72 14.38 -0.93
N ASP A 195 -9.20 13.36 -1.61
CA ASP A 195 -8.00 12.63 -1.18
C ASP A 195 -6.70 13.32 -1.65
N ILE A 196 -6.39 14.47 -1.06
CA ILE A 196 -5.19 15.27 -1.37
C ILE A 196 -4.36 15.47 -0.11
N LYS A 197 -3.10 15.90 -0.29
CA LYS A 197 -2.17 16.13 0.80
C LYS A 197 -2.75 17.09 1.86
N PRO A 198 -2.52 16.87 3.16
CA PRO A 198 -3.01 17.76 4.21
C PRO A 198 -2.63 19.22 4.01
N GLU A 199 -1.44 19.48 3.46
CA GLU A 199 -0.96 20.84 3.16
C GLU A 199 -1.80 21.52 2.07
N ASP A 200 -2.24 20.78 1.06
CA ASP A 200 -3.13 21.30 0.02
C ASP A 200 -4.53 21.58 0.58
N LYS A 201 -5.05 20.69 1.45
CA LYS A 201 -6.30 20.95 2.19
C LYS A 201 -6.20 22.19 3.07
N GLN A 202 -5.06 22.38 3.73
CA GLN A 202 -4.83 23.54 4.57
C GLN A 202 -4.82 24.83 3.73
N GLN A 203 -4.19 24.81 2.56
CA GLN A 203 -4.25 25.94 1.62
C GLN A 203 -5.67 26.25 1.15
N LEU A 204 -6.51 25.22 0.91
CA LEU A 204 -7.93 25.40 0.58
C LEU A 204 -8.70 26.05 1.73
N LEU A 205 -8.45 25.61 2.98
CA LEU A 205 -9.08 26.20 4.16
C LEU A 205 -8.67 27.67 4.36
N GLU A 206 -7.40 27.99 4.10
CA GLU A 206 -6.83 29.34 4.19
C GLU A 206 -7.23 30.28 3.04
N THR A 207 -7.79 29.75 1.95
CA THR A 207 -8.26 30.57 0.82
C THR A 207 -9.63 31.17 1.14
N LEU A 208 -9.63 32.43 1.59
CA LEU A 208 -10.86 33.17 1.95
C LEU A 208 -11.63 33.72 0.74
N ASP A 209 -10.94 33.96 -0.37
CA ASP A 209 -11.58 34.35 -1.63
C ASP A 209 -12.35 33.16 -2.21
N LEU A 210 -13.67 33.27 -2.26
CA LEU A 210 -14.55 32.16 -2.65
C LEU A 210 -14.32 31.71 -4.09
N GLN A 211 -14.12 32.65 -5.02
CA GLN A 211 -13.93 32.30 -6.43
C GLN A 211 -12.61 31.55 -6.64
N GLN A 212 -11.52 32.03 -6.02
CA GLN A 212 -10.24 31.34 -6.03
C GLN A 212 -10.33 29.97 -5.36
N ARG A 213 -11.09 29.86 -4.26
CA ARG A 213 -11.31 28.58 -3.59
C ARG A 213 -12.06 27.59 -4.48
N LEU A 214 -13.14 28.01 -5.12
CA LEU A 214 -13.89 27.20 -6.09
C LEU A 214 -12.96 26.69 -7.21
N ASP A 215 -12.16 27.57 -7.81
CA ASP A 215 -11.23 27.21 -8.89
C ASP A 215 -10.18 26.19 -8.43
N LYS A 216 -9.64 26.34 -7.21
CA LYS A 216 -8.69 25.39 -6.63
C LYS A 216 -9.34 24.03 -6.34
N VAL A 217 -10.51 24.02 -5.68
CA VAL A 217 -11.25 22.79 -5.37
C VAL A 217 -11.60 22.03 -6.64
N THR A 218 -12.15 22.72 -7.66
CA THR A 218 -12.46 22.12 -8.96
C THR A 218 -11.22 21.54 -9.64
N ARG A 219 -10.06 22.21 -9.56
CA ARG A 219 -8.81 21.69 -10.12
C ARG A 219 -8.37 20.39 -9.46
N HIS A 220 -8.39 20.32 -8.14
CA HIS A 220 -8.06 19.10 -7.40
C HIS A 220 -9.05 17.97 -7.71
N LEU A 221 -10.35 18.29 -7.74
CA LEU A 221 -11.40 17.32 -8.07
C LEU A 221 -11.23 16.75 -9.49
N ASN A 222 -10.95 17.60 -10.49
CA ASN A 222 -10.70 17.15 -11.86
C ASN A 222 -9.50 16.20 -11.95
N HIS A 223 -8.41 16.49 -11.23
CA HIS A 223 -7.26 15.59 -11.18
C HIS A 223 -7.65 14.21 -10.62
N GLN A 224 -8.46 14.17 -9.56
CA GLN A 224 -8.94 12.91 -8.99
C GLN A 224 -9.85 12.13 -9.93
N ILE A 225 -10.77 12.83 -10.62
CA ILE A 225 -11.65 12.21 -11.62
C ILE A 225 -10.81 11.50 -12.69
N GLU A 226 -9.74 12.13 -13.18
CA GLU A 226 -8.85 11.52 -14.17
C GLU A 226 -8.11 10.28 -13.63
N VAL A 227 -7.66 10.32 -12.37
CA VAL A 227 -7.08 9.16 -11.70
C VAL A 227 -8.11 8.02 -11.58
N MET A 228 -9.33 8.32 -11.12
CA MET A 228 -10.41 7.32 -11.01
C MET A 228 -10.78 6.70 -12.36
N LYS A 229 -10.88 7.50 -13.42
CA LYS A 229 -11.13 7.00 -14.78
C LYS A 229 -10.00 6.10 -15.28
N LEU A 230 -8.75 6.43 -14.97
CA LEU A 230 -7.62 5.58 -15.34
C LEU A 230 -7.65 4.26 -14.59
N SER A 231 -7.87 4.28 -13.26
CA SER A 231 -8.00 3.07 -12.44
C SER A 231 -9.11 2.17 -12.94
N ARG A 232 -10.30 2.74 -13.22
CA ARG A 232 -11.43 1.98 -13.78
C ARG A 232 -11.11 1.36 -15.14
N ARG A 233 -10.44 2.10 -16.04
CA ARG A 233 -9.98 1.53 -17.33
C ARG A 233 -8.99 0.39 -17.14
N LEU A 234 -8.08 0.48 -16.18
CA LEU A 234 -7.14 -0.60 -15.87
C LEU A 234 -7.85 -1.82 -15.29
N GLU A 235 -8.85 -1.62 -14.43
CA GLU A 235 -9.70 -2.69 -13.91
C GLU A 235 -10.53 -3.35 -15.01
N GLU A 236 -11.16 -2.56 -15.90
CA GLU A 236 -11.90 -3.05 -17.06
C GLU A 236 -10.99 -3.84 -18.00
N GLN A 237 -9.80 -3.36 -18.33
CA GLN A 237 -8.83 -4.10 -19.15
C GLN A 237 -8.33 -5.38 -18.48
N THR A 238 -8.16 -5.36 -17.16
CA THR A 238 -7.77 -6.56 -16.40
C THR A 238 -8.91 -7.56 -16.38
N LYS A 239 -10.15 -7.09 -16.23
CA LYS A 239 -11.35 -7.92 -16.27
C LYS A 239 -11.62 -8.45 -17.67
N GLU A 240 -11.44 -7.68 -18.74
CA GLU A 240 -11.53 -8.16 -20.14
C GLU A 240 -10.52 -9.27 -20.42
N LYS A 241 -9.27 -9.15 -19.94
CA LYS A 241 -8.27 -10.23 -20.04
C LYS A 241 -8.63 -11.46 -19.22
N ILE A 242 -9.28 -11.26 -18.07
CA ILE A 242 -9.77 -12.37 -17.23
C ILE A 242 -10.99 -13.03 -17.88
N ASP A 243 -11.93 -12.26 -18.42
CA ASP A 243 -13.13 -12.72 -19.11
C ASP A 243 -12.78 -13.40 -20.44
N GLU A 244 -11.77 -12.91 -21.17
CA GLU A 244 -11.21 -13.58 -22.35
C GLU A 244 -10.57 -14.92 -21.98
N ARG A 245 -9.81 -14.96 -20.87
CA ARG A 245 -9.23 -16.21 -20.36
C ARG A 245 -10.27 -17.17 -19.77
N GLN A 246 -11.32 -16.66 -19.14
CA GLN A 246 -12.47 -17.44 -18.65
C GLN A 246 -13.33 -17.94 -19.81
N ARG A 247 -13.50 -17.14 -20.86
CA ARG A 247 -14.19 -17.53 -22.10
C ARG A 247 -13.38 -18.55 -22.87
N GLU A 248 -12.06 -18.41 -22.94
CA GLU A 248 -11.16 -19.43 -23.51
C GLU A 248 -11.20 -20.71 -22.68
N PHE A 249 -11.18 -20.61 -21.35
CA PHE A 249 -11.38 -21.75 -20.44
C PHE A 249 -12.75 -22.41 -20.63
N PHE A 250 -13.82 -21.63 -20.73
CA PHE A 250 -15.18 -22.15 -20.92
C PHE A 250 -15.38 -22.74 -22.32
N LEU A 251 -14.77 -22.15 -23.35
CA LEU A 251 -14.73 -22.71 -24.70
C LEU A 251 -13.89 -23.99 -24.73
N ARG A 252 -12.79 -24.06 -23.98
CA ARG A 252 -12.01 -25.31 -23.81
C ARG A 252 -12.83 -26.36 -23.07
N GLU A 253 -13.54 -26.02 -22.01
CA GLU A 253 -14.45 -26.93 -21.29
C GLU A 253 -15.65 -27.34 -22.13
N GLN A 254 -16.21 -26.46 -22.96
CA GLN A 254 -17.25 -26.84 -23.93
C GLN A 254 -16.69 -27.73 -25.04
N MET A 255 -15.48 -27.46 -25.54
CA MET A 255 -14.80 -28.35 -26.47
C MET A 255 -14.48 -29.69 -25.81
N LYS A 256 -14.14 -29.71 -24.51
CA LYS A 256 -13.92 -30.90 -23.68
C LYS A 256 -15.22 -31.70 -23.52
N ALA A 257 -16.33 -31.02 -23.23
CA ALA A 257 -17.66 -31.62 -23.16
C ALA A 257 -18.14 -32.18 -24.52
N ILE A 258 -17.92 -31.45 -25.61
CA ILE A 258 -18.22 -31.91 -26.99
C ILE A 258 -17.34 -33.11 -27.36
N ARG A 259 -16.05 -33.12 -26.98
CA ARG A 259 -15.12 -34.24 -27.20
C ARG A 259 -15.49 -35.47 -26.36
N SER A 260 -15.98 -35.25 -25.14
CA SER A 260 -16.52 -36.29 -24.25
C SER A 260 -17.81 -36.91 -24.82
N GLU A 261 -18.71 -36.12 -25.42
CA GLU A 261 -19.90 -36.62 -26.13
C GLU A 261 -19.56 -37.35 -27.44
N LEU A 262 -18.41 -37.06 -28.06
CA LEU A 262 -17.90 -37.71 -29.27
C LEU A 262 -17.17 -39.05 -29.01
N GLY A 263 -17.04 -39.48 -27.75
CA GLY A 263 -16.54 -40.80 -27.40
C GLY A 263 -15.03 -41.01 -27.58
N GLU A 264 -14.24 -39.93 -27.62
CA GLU A 264 -12.78 -40.00 -27.56
C GLU A 264 -12.34 -39.94 -26.08
N GLY A 265 -11.80 -41.04 -25.55
CA GLY A 265 -11.43 -41.15 -24.12
C GLY A 265 -10.29 -40.19 -23.72
N GLU A 266 -10.58 -39.24 -22.83
CA GLU A 266 -9.70 -38.13 -22.45
C GLU A 266 -8.62 -38.43 -21.39
N GLU A 267 -8.71 -39.51 -20.60
CA GLU A 267 -7.74 -39.77 -19.50
C GLU A 267 -6.28 -39.91 -19.97
N SER A 268 -6.05 -40.24 -21.24
CA SER A 268 -4.70 -40.42 -21.79
C SER A 268 -4.03 -39.12 -22.24
N GLY A 269 -4.76 -38.03 -22.47
CA GLY A 269 -4.23 -36.82 -23.10
C GLY A 269 -3.44 -35.92 -22.13
N GLU A 270 -4.04 -35.58 -20.99
CA GLU A 270 -3.44 -34.63 -20.04
C GLU A 270 -2.20 -35.21 -19.33
N LEU A 271 -2.21 -36.51 -19.03
CA LEU A 271 -1.06 -37.22 -18.47
C LEU A 271 0.09 -37.30 -19.49
N GLU A 272 -0.22 -37.48 -20.78
CA GLU A 272 0.81 -37.53 -21.81
C GLU A 272 1.43 -36.15 -22.04
N GLU A 273 0.63 -35.07 -22.05
CA GLU A 273 1.14 -33.69 -22.09
C GLU A 273 2.08 -33.40 -20.90
N LEU A 274 1.71 -33.83 -19.70
CA LEU A 274 2.56 -33.66 -18.51
C LEU A 274 3.85 -34.48 -18.62
N ARG A 275 3.77 -35.71 -19.14
CA ARG A 275 4.94 -36.58 -19.38
C ARG A 275 5.91 -35.93 -20.37
N GLU A 276 5.40 -35.39 -21.47
CA GLU A 276 6.20 -34.63 -22.44
C GLU A 276 6.84 -33.40 -21.81
N ALA A 277 6.08 -32.64 -21.01
CA ALA A 277 6.58 -31.44 -20.36
C ALA A 277 7.69 -31.72 -19.34
N VAL A 278 7.57 -32.81 -18.55
CA VAL A 278 8.62 -33.28 -17.64
C VAL A 278 9.88 -33.65 -18.40
N ALA A 279 9.76 -34.33 -19.54
CA ALA A 279 10.90 -34.70 -20.38
C ALA A 279 11.60 -33.49 -21.01
N GLN A 280 10.83 -32.44 -21.37
CA GLN A 280 11.35 -31.25 -22.05
C GLN A 280 11.89 -30.17 -21.09
N ALA A 281 11.58 -30.22 -19.79
CA ALA A 281 11.96 -29.19 -18.81
C ALA A 281 13.49 -29.06 -18.60
N GLY A 282 14.29 -30.03 -19.05
CA GLY A 282 15.75 -29.98 -18.94
C GLY A 282 16.26 -30.07 -17.50
N MET A 283 15.56 -30.84 -16.67
CA MET A 283 15.89 -31.04 -15.25
C MET A 283 17.21 -31.83 -15.10
N PRO A 284 18.06 -31.51 -14.11
CA PRO A 284 19.19 -32.35 -13.72
C PRO A 284 18.73 -33.73 -13.24
N GLU A 285 19.64 -34.71 -13.23
CA GLU A 285 19.32 -36.13 -12.94
C GLU A 285 18.50 -36.33 -11.65
N GLU A 286 18.88 -35.70 -10.53
CA GLU A 286 18.14 -35.83 -9.26
C GLU A 286 16.71 -35.30 -9.36
N ALA A 287 16.52 -34.15 -10.01
CA ALA A 287 15.20 -33.54 -10.20
C ALA A 287 14.34 -34.30 -11.23
N ALA A 288 14.94 -34.78 -12.32
CA ALA A 288 14.26 -35.59 -13.34
C ALA A 288 13.77 -36.93 -12.76
N ASN A 289 14.61 -37.61 -11.98
CA ASN A 289 14.24 -38.87 -11.31
C ASN A 289 13.10 -38.66 -10.30
N GLN A 290 13.15 -37.55 -9.55
CA GLN A 290 12.08 -37.19 -8.61
C GLN A 290 10.77 -36.86 -9.34
N ALA A 291 10.82 -36.09 -10.44
CA ALA A 291 9.66 -35.79 -11.27
C ALA A 291 9.04 -37.07 -11.88
N ALA A 292 9.85 -37.96 -12.42
CA ALA A 292 9.39 -39.24 -12.98
C ALA A 292 8.72 -40.14 -11.93
N ARG A 293 9.27 -40.18 -10.70
CA ARG A 293 8.69 -40.94 -9.59
C ARG A 293 7.33 -40.39 -9.18
N GLU A 294 7.20 -39.07 -9.07
CA GLU A 294 5.93 -38.43 -8.71
C GLU A 294 4.90 -38.51 -9.85
N LEU A 295 5.33 -38.43 -11.11
CA LEU A 295 4.45 -38.65 -12.28
C LEU A 295 3.88 -40.08 -12.29
N GLY A 296 4.73 -41.09 -12.10
CA GLY A 296 4.26 -42.49 -12.00
C GLY A 296 3.38 -42.75 -10.78
N ARG A 297 3.50 -41.94 -9.72
CA ARG A 297 2.57 -41.96 -8.57
C ARG A 297 1.22 -41.32 -8.94
N LEU A 298 1.25 -40.19 -9.65
CA LEU A 298 0.05 -39.48 -10.12
C LEU A 298 -0.79 -40.37 -11.04
N GLU A 299 -0.16 -41.06 -11.99
CA GLU A 299 -0.81 -41.98 -12.95
C GLU A 299 -1.61 -43.11 -12.29
N ARG A 300 -1.23 -43.54 -11.08
CA ARG A 300 -1.87 -44.65 -10.37
C ARG A 300 -2.86 -44.17 -9.31
N MET A 301 -2.93 -42.86 -9.07
CA MET A 301 -3.69 -42.27 -7.99
C MET A 301 -5.09 -41.88 -8.48
N PRO A 302 -6.17 -42.23 -7.75
CA PRO A 302 -7.51 -41.74 -8.06
C PRO A 302 -7.55 -40.20 -8.08
N GLU A 303 -8.22 -39.62 -9.08
CA GLU A 303 -8.31 -38.15 -9.26
C GLU A 303 -8.99 -37.44 -8.08
N ASP A 304 -9.96 -38.09 -7.43
CA ASP A 304 -10.68 -37.57 -6.26
C ASP A 304 -9.82 -37.47 -4.98
N SER A 305 -8.57 -37.95 -5.02
CA SER A 305 -7.66 -37.89 -3.87
C SER A 305 -7.16 -36.46 -3.62
N THR A 306 -7.17 -36.02 -2.36
CA THR A 306 -6.56 -34.75 -1.95
C THR A 306 -5.05 -34.70 -2.25
N GLU A 307 -4.39 -35.87 -2.33
CA GLU A 307 -2.98 -35.98 -2.72
C GLU A 307 -2.76 -35.78 -4.22
N HIS A 308 -3.76 -36.05 -5.07
CA HIS A 308 -3.64 -35.94 -6.52
C HIS A 308 -3.34 -34.49 -6.91
N SER A 309 -4.13 -33.55 -6.39
CA SER A 309 -3.92 -32.10 -6.59
C SER A 309 -2.55 -31.62 -6.08
N MET A 310 -2.06 -32.16 -4.96
CA MET A 310 -0.75 -31.80 -4.40
C MET A 310 0.41 -32.26 -5.29
N VAL A 311 0.36 -33.50 -5.78
CA VAL A 311 1.39 -34.06 -6.67
C VAL A 311 1.37 -33.35 -8.03
N ARG A 312 0.17 -33.07 -8.58
CA ARG A 312 0.01 -32.29 -9.81
C ARG A 312 0.64 -30.91 -9.69
N THR A 313 0.28 -30.16 -8.65
CA THR A 313 0.83 -28.82 -8.40
C THR A 313 2.36 -28.85 -8.27
N TYR A 314 2.91 -29.88 -7.64
CA TYR A 314 4.35 -30.06 -7.52
C TYR A 314 5.04 -30.28 -8.87
N LEU A 315 4.49 -31.17 -9.71
CA LEU A 315 5.01 -31.40 -11.06
C LEU A 315 4.93 -30.12 -11.91
N ASP A 316 3.85 -29.35 -11.79
CA ASP A 316 3.72 -28.07 -12.49
C ASP A 316 4.79 -27.06 -12.06
N TRP A 317 5.16 -27.03 -10.77
CA TRP A 317 6.28 -26.23 -10.30
C TRP A 317 7.61 -26.69 -10.90
N LEU A 318 7.89 -28.00 -10.88
CA LEU A 318 9.13 -28.52 -11.45
C LEU A 318 9.22 -28.21 -12.95
N VAL A 319 8.16 -28.44 -13.71
CA VAL A 319 8.14 -28.18 -15.17
C VAL A 319 8.31 -26.70 -15.49
N ALA A 320 7.73 -25.80 -14.69
CA ALA A 320 7.77 -24.35 -14.97
C ALA A 320 9.09 -23.68 -14.59
N LEU A 321 10.00 -24.36 -13.90
CA LEU A 321 11.27 -23.78 -13.47
C LEU A 321 12.31 -23.75 -14.59
N PRO A 322 13.15 -22.70 -14.67
CA PRO A 322 14.17 -22.60 -15.70
C PRO A 322 15.43 -23.39 -15.33
N TRP A 323 15.40 -24.72 -15.46
CA TRP A 323 16.53 -25.59 -15.08
C TRP A 323 17.79 -25.36 -15.93
N SER A 324 17.61 -25.24 -17.24
CA SER A 324 18.70 -25.14 -18.21
C SER A 324 18.70 -23.84 -19.01
N ARG A 325 17.58 -23.11 -19.02
CA ARG A 325 17.41 -21.88 -19.80
C ARG A 325 18.21 -20.73 -19.20
N LEU A 326 19.09 -20.16 -20.03
CA LEU A 326 19.86 -18.95 -19.74
C LEU A 326 19.57 -17.92 -20.83
N ASP A 327 19.38 -16.67 -20.44
CA ASP A 327 19.32 -15.55 -21.37
C ASP A 327 20.74 -15.15 -21.80
N ALA A 328 20.87 -14.60 -23.00
CA ALA A 328 22.16 -14.14 -23.51
C ALA A 328 22.65 -12.92 -22.73
N GLU A 329 23.68 -13.11 -21.90
CA GLU A 329 24.31 -12.03 -21.14
C GLU A 329 25.38 -11.34 -21.98
N THR A 330 25.30 -10.01 -22.11
CA THR A 330 26.32 -9.20 -22.78
C THR A 330 26.82 -8.09 -21.86
N ILE A 331 28.12 -8.11 -21.53
CA ILE A 331 28.74 -7.07 -20.70
C ILE A 331 29.51 -6.08 -21.59
N ASP A 332 28.85 -5.00 -21.98
CA ASP A 332 29.47 -3.84 -22.62
C ASP A 332 29.44 -2.64 -21.67
N ILE A 333 30.62 -2.21 -21.23
CA ILE A 333 30.78 -1.11 -20.26
C ILE A 333 30.39 0.24 -20.88
N GLY A 334 30.62 0.43 -22.18
CA GLY A 334 30.20 1.64 -22.90
C GLY A 334 28.68 1.71 -23.00
N HIS A 335 28.04 0.60 -23.36
CA HIS A 335 26.58 0.50 -23.39
C HIS A 335 25.96 0.67 -22.00
N ALA A 336 26.51 -0.01 -20.98
CA ALA A 336 26.04 0.11 -19.61
C ALA A 336 26.14 1.54 -19.06
N ARG A 337 27.22 2.27 -19.40
CA ARG A 337 27.35 3.69 -19.06
C ARG A 337 26.22 4.52 -19.68
N ALA A 338 25.96 4.33 -20.97
CA ALA A 338 24.90 5.07 -21.66
C ALA A 338 23.52 4.84 -21.03
N ILE A 339 23.18 3.58 -20.70
CA ILE A 339 21.93 3.22 -20.03
C ILE A 339 21.82 3.86 -18.64
N LEU A 340 22.90 3.81 -17.85
CA LEU A 340 22.92 4.43 -16.51
C LEU A 340 22.77 5.95 -16.59
N ASP A 341 23.38 6.59 -17.61
CA ASP A 341 23.29 8.02 -17.84
C ASP A 341 21.92 8.47 -18.37
N GLU A 342 21.26 7.62 -19.16
CA GLU A 342 19.89 7.83 -19.63
C GLU A 342 18.88 7.74 -18.48
N ASP A 343 18.96 6.69 -17.66
CA ASP A 343 17.94 6.39 -16.64
C ASP A 343 18.10 7.22 -15.36
N HIS A 344 19.31 7.69 -15.06
CA HIS A 344 19.62 8.34 -13.79
C HIS A 344 20.38 9.64 -14.00
N PHE A 345 19.81 10.77 -13.56
CA PHE A 345 20.54 12.04 -13.58
C PHE A 345 21.57 12.11 -12.45
N GLY A 346 22.79 12.55 -12.74
CA GLY A 346 23.87 12.70 -11.76
C GLY A 346 24.49 11.37 -11.31
N LEU A 347 24.72 11.20 -10.00
CA LEU A 347 25.30 10.01 -9.37
C LEU A 347 26.66 9.52 -9.94
N PRO A 348 27.64 10.40 -10.26
CA PRO A 348 28.85 10.00 -10.97
C PRO A 348 29.64 8.91 -10.22
N LYS A 349 29.73 9.01 -8.89
CA LYS A 349 30.44 8.02 -8.06
C LYS A 349 29.76 6.65 -8.05
N VAL A 350 28.42 6.61 -7.98
CA VAL A 350 27.66 5.36 -7.93
C VAL A 350 27.72 4.66 -9.29
N LYS A 351 27.49 5.39 -10.37
CA LYS A 351 27.60 4.86 -11.74
C LYS A 351 28.99 4.33 -12.01
N GLN A 352 30.03 5.07 -11.64
CA GLN A 352 31.41 4.61 -11.76
C GLN A 352 31.62 3.28 -11.03
N ARG A 353 31.11 3.15 -9.79
CA ARG A 353 31.25 1.91 -9.01
C ARG A 353 30.52 0.72 -9.63
N ILE A 354 29.34 0.94 -10.20
CA ILE A 354 28.61 -0.08 -10.97
C ILE A 354 29.43 -0.53 -12.18
N LEU A 355 29.99 0.42 -12.94
CA LEU A 355 30.80 0.11 -14.13
C LEU A 355 32.09 -0.64 -13.76
N GLU A 356 32.75 -0.27 -12.66
CA GLU A 356 33.91 -1.00 -12.12
C GLU A 356 33.53 -2.45 -11.77
N TYR A 357 32.38 -2.63 -11.10
CA TYR A 357 31.87 -3.94 -10.73
C TYR A 357 31.59 -4.82 -11.97
N LEU A 358 30.90 -4.27 -12.97
CA LEU A 358 30.64 -4.98 -14.24
C LEU A 358 31.93 -5.28 -15.01
N ALA A 359 32.93 -4.39 -14.95
CA ALA A 359 34.21 -4.61 -15.60
C ALA A 359 34.99 -5.77 -14.96
N VAL A 360 34.98 -5.89 -13.62
CA VAL A 360 35.57 -7.03 -12.92
C VAL A 360 34.87 -8.32 -13.32
N ARG A 361 33.54 -8.34 -13.37
CA ARG A 361 32.76 -9.52 -13.78
C ARG A 361 33.02 -9.90 -15.24
N LYS A 362 33.21 -8.93 -16.13
CA LYS A 362 33.62 -9.18 -17.52
C LYS A 362 34.98 -9.88 -17.62
N LEU A 363 35.93 -9.51 -16.77
CA LEU A 363 37.27 -10.08 -16.74
C LEU A 363 37.30 -11.45 -16.05
N ASN A 364 36.45 -11.66 -15.05
CA ASN A 364 36.37 -12.91 -14.30
C ASN A 364 34.91 -13.39 -14.15
N PRO A 365 34.31 -13.96 -15.20
CA PRO A 365 32.89 -14.36 -15.20
C PRO A 365 32.55 -15.45 -14.16
N GLU A 366 33.53 -16.29 -13.82
CA GLU A 366 33.38 -17.35 -12.80
C GLU A 366 34.00 -16.94 -11.46
N GLY A 367 34.45 -15.69 -11.35
CA GLY A 367 35.07 -15.15 -10.16
C GLY A 367 34.06 -14.97 -9.03
N ARG A 368 34.47 -15.34 -7.82
CA ARG A 368 33.76 -14.98 -6.59
C ARG A 368 33.81 -13.46 -6.43
N SER A 369 32.73 -12.80 -6.83
CA SER A 369 32.58 -11.36 -6.69
C SER A 369 31.67 -11.09 -5.49
N PRO A 370 32.00 -10.11 -4.64
CA PRO A 370 31.11 -9.70 -3.56
C PRO A 370 29.77 -9.23 -4.14
N ILE A 371 28.73 -9.24 -3.33
CA ILE A 371 27.41 -8.81 -3.77
C ILE A 371 27.34 -7.29 -3.74
N LEU A 372 26.89 -6.68 -4.82
CA LEU A 372 26.74 -5.24 -4.87
C LEU A 372 25.50 -4.82 -4.06
N CYS A 373 25.70 -4.11 -2.95
CA CYS A 373 24.63 -3.60 -2.10
C CYS A 373 24.52 -2.06 -2.20
N PHE A 374 23.33 -1.57 -2.58
CA PHE A 374 23.03 -0.14 -2.60
C PHE A 374 22.50 0.33 -1.24
N VAL A 375 23.23 1.26 -0.61
CA VAL A 375 22.86 1.82 0.70
C VAL A 375 22.50 3.30 0.56
N GLY A 376 21.37 3.70 1.12
CA GLY A 376 20.94 5.10 1.18
C GLY A 376 19.49 5.25 1.64
N PRO A 377 18.98 6.46 1.86
CA PRO A 377 17.60 6.66 2.32
C PRO A 377 16.56 6.12 1.32
N PRO A 378 15.29 5.95 1.74
CA PRO A 378 14.22 5.59 0.83
C PRO A 378 14.02 6.66 -0.26
N GLY A 379 13.61 6.24 -1.45
CA GLY A 379 13.30 7.16 -2.56
C GLY A 379 14.48 7.62 -3.42
N VAL A 380 15.72 7.19 -3.14
CA VAL A 380 16.93 7.59 -3.92
C VAL A 380 17.17 6.81 -5.21
N GLY A 381 16.24 5.93 -5.61
CA GLY A 381 16.36 5.16 -6.86
C GLY A 381 17.23 3.89 -6.79
N LYS A 382 17.38 3.27 -5.61
CA LYS A 382 18.14 2.00 -5.46
C LYS A 382 17.59 0.89 -6.36
N THR A 383 16.27 0.71 -6.38
CA THR A 383 15.59 -0.28 -7.22
C THR A 383 15.71 0.02 -8.71
N SER A 384 15.63 1.30 -9.10
CA SER A 384 15.76 1.68 -10.51
C SER A 384 17.19 1.49 -11.03
N LEU A 385 18.22 1.62 -10.19
CA LEU A 385 19.60 1.27 -10.56
C LEU A 385 19.73 -0.22 -10.89
N GLY A 386 19.12 -1.10 -10.10
CA GLY A 386 19.09 -2.55 -10.38
C GLY A 386 18.40 -2.88 -11.71
N GLN A 387 17.30 -2.19 -12.03
CA GLN A 387 16.61 -2.33 -13.33
C GLN A 387 17.49 -1.88 -14.50
N SER A 388 18.19 -0.75 -14.37
CA SER A 388 19.12 -0.28 -15.39
C SER A 388 20.28 -1.24 -15.60
N ILE A 389 20.79 -1.88 -14.54
CA ILE A 389 21.82 -2.92 -14.66
C ILE A 389 21.27 -4.13 -15.44
N ALA A 390 20.06 -4.59 -15.13
CA ALA A 390 19.44 -5.69 -15.87
C ALA A 390 19.24 -5.34 -17.35
N ARG A 391 18.77 -4.12 -17.65
CA ARG A 391 18.62 -3.58 -19.01
C ARG A 391 19.96 -3.55 -19.75
N ALA A 392 21.03 -3.10 -19.08
CA ALA A 392 22.37 -3.04 -19.65
C ALA A 392 22.98 -4.41 -19.95
N LEU A 393 22.62 -5.44 -19.18
CA LEU A 393 23.09 -6.81 -19.35
C LEU A 393 22.23 -7.64 -20.33
N GLY A 394 21.04 -7.13 -20.68
CA GLY A 394 20.05 -7.88 -21.47
C GLY A 394 19.34 -8.98 -20.68
N LEU A 395 19.36 -8.91 -19.34
CA LEU A 395 18.82 -9.94 -18.45
C LEU A 395 17.46 -9.53 -17.87
N LYS A 396 16.65 -10.51 -17.48
CA LYS A 396 15.40 -10.25 -16.74
C LYS A 396 15.70 -9.68 -15.36
N PHE A 397 14.90 -8.71 -14.93
CA PHE A 397 14.93 -8.17 -13.58
C PHE A 397 13.83 -8.80 -12.73
N VAL A 398 14.20 -9.34 -11.57
CA VAL A 398 13.26 -9.78 -10.53
C VAL A 398 13.65 -9.19 -9.19
N ARG A 399 12.65 -9.08 -8.30
CA ARG A 399 12.82 -8.46 -6.99
C ARG A 399 12.08 -9.25 -5.93
N ALA A 400 12.74 -9.49 -4.81
CA ALA A 400 12.11 -9.96 -3.57
C ALA A 400 12.34 -8.92 -2.48
N SER A 401 11.27 -8.58 -1.75
CA SER A 401 11.35 -7.71 -0.57
C SER A 401 11.66 -8.56 0.65
N LEU A 402 12.70 -8.17 1.39
CA LEU A 402 13.07 -8.80 2.67
C LEU A 402 12.52 -8.03 3.87
N GLY A 403 11.88 -6.88 3.64
CA GLY A 403 11.21 -6.11 4.68
C GLY A 403 10.08 -6.88 5.35
N GLY A 404 10.23 -7.14 6.65
CA GLY A 404 9.24 -7.89 7.44
C GLY A 404 9.36 -9.41 7.33
N VAL A 405 10.41 -9.92 6.68
CA VAL A 405 10.69 -11.36 6.66
C VAL A 405 11.21 -11.78 8.03
N HIS A 406 10.49 -12.71 8.65
CA HIS A 406 10.75 -13.21 9.99
C HIS A 406 10.95 -14.72 10.04
N ASP A 407 10.62 -15.42 8.96
CA ASP A 407 10.69 -16.89 8.87
C ASP A 407 11.59 -17.31 7.70
N GLU A 408 12.43 -18.31 7.94
CA GLU A 408 13.25 -18.98 6.92
C GLU A 408 12.39 -19.62 5.82
N ALA A 409 11.17 -20.05 6.15
CA ALA A 409 10.24 -20.61 5.18
C ALA A 409 9.83 -19.61 4.09
N GLU A 410 9.94 -18.30 4.31
CA GLU A 410 9.70 -17.31 3.26
C GLU A 410 10.78 -17.34 2.17
N ILE A 411 12.00 -17.77 2.52
CA ILE A 411 13.14 -17.87 1.59
C ILE A 411 13.24 -19.28 1.00
N ARG A 412 13.10 -20.33 1.82
CA ARG A 412 13.27 -21.75 1.44
C ARG A 412 11.95 -22.50 1.19
N GLY A 413 10.79 -21.88 1.40
CA GLY A 413 9.50 -22.54 1.26
C GLY A 413 9.14 -23.46 2.42
N HIS A 414 7.92 -24.00 2.35
CA HIS A 414 7.41 -24.99 3.31
C HIS A 414 7.55 -26.42 2.77
N ARG A 415 7.74 -27.39 3.66
CA ARG A 415 7.67 -28.81 3.29
C ARG A 415 6.30 -29.13 2.67
N ARG A 416 6.31 -29.99 1.65
CA ARG A 416 5.10 -30.48 0.93
C ARG A 416 4.29 -31.48 1.76
N THR A 417 3.91 -31.10 2.98
CA THR A 417 3.16 -31.94 3.94
C THR A 417 1.76 -31.39 4.23
N TYR A 418 1.45 -30.16 3.84
CA TYR A 418 0.17 -29.51 4.10
C TYR A 418 -0.43 -28.95 2.81
N ILE A 419 -1.75 -28.97 2.72
CA ILE A 419 -2.50 -28.29 1.66
C ILE A 419 -2.20 -26.79 1.78
N GLY A 420 -1.70 -26.18 0.69
CA GLY A 420 -1.31 -24.78 0.67
C GLY A 420 0.19 -24.49 0.88
N SER A 421 1.05 -25.51 1.05
CA SER A 421 2.51 -25.30 1.04
C SER A 421 2.96 -24.68 -0.29
N LEU A 422 3.88 -23.73 -0.23
CA LEU A 422 4.45 -23.04 -1.38
C LEU A 422 5.99 -23.08 -1.35
N PRO A 423 6.65 -23.03 -2.52
CA PRO A 423 8.09 -22.76 -2.59
C PRO A 423 8.45 -21.40 -2.00
N GLY A 424 9.71 -21.21 -1.64
CA GLY A 424 10.21 -19.95 -1.12
C GLY A 424 10.28 -18.85 -2.18
N ALA A 425 10.44 -17.61 -1.73
CA ALA A 425 10.45 -16.42 -2.57
C ALA A 425 11.48 -16.50 -3.72
N VAL A 426 12.64 -17.13 -3.49
CA VAL A 426 13.68 -17.30 -4.51
C VAL A 426 13.15 -18.11 -5.69
N ILE A 427 12.60 -19.30 -5.43
CA ILE A 427 12.04 -20.19 -6.46
C ILE A 427 10.85 -19.53 -7.16
N GLN A 428 9.97 -18.86 -6.40
CA GLN A 428 8.83 -18.14 -6.97
C GLN A 428 9.26 -17.05 -7.97
N GLN A 429 10.26 -16.24 -7.62
CA GLN A 429 10.77 -15.19 -8.51
C GLN A 429 11.52 -15.76 -9.72
N LEU A 430 12.24 -16.87 -9.58
CA LEU A 430 12.90 -17.54 -10.71
C LEU A 430 11.90 -18.12 -11.71
N ARG A 431 10.82 -18.75 -11.23
CA ARG A 431 9.70 -19.17 -12.09
C ARG A 431 9.12 -17.97 -12.85
N LYS A 432 8.93 -16.83 -12.18
CA LYS A 432 8.43 -15.60 -12.81
C LYS A 432 9.41 -15.02 -13.84
N ALA A 433 10.73 -15.13 -13.60
CA ALA A 433 11.75 -14.69 -14.55
C ALA A 433 11.76 -15.56 -15.81
N GLY A 434 11.54 -16.87 -15.65
CA GLY A 434 11.61 -17.85 -16.74
C GLY A 434 13.03 -18.10 -17.26
N THR A 435 14.06 -17.68 -16.52
CA THR A 435 15.48 -17.87 -16.83
C THR A 435 16.28 -18.10 -15.54
N ARG A 436 17.42 -18.79 -15.64
CA ARG A 436 18.30 -19.12 -14.49
C ARG A 436 19.34 -18.05 -14.17
N ASN A 437 19.56 -17.10 -15.08
CA ASN A 437 20.49 -15.98 -14.89
C ASN A 437 19.82 -14.59 -14.86
N PRO A 438 18.72 -14.38 -14.10
CA PRO A 438 18.17 -13.03 -13.98
C PRO A 438 19.04 -12.17 -13.06
N VAL A 439 18.88 -10.85 -13.16
CA VAL A 439 19.27 -9.92 -12.12
C VAL A 439 18.24 -10.00 -11.00
N PHE A 440 18.67 -10.47 -9.83
CA PHE A 440 17.82 -10.71 -8.68
C PHE A 440 18.11 -9.70 -7.59
N MET A 441 17.18 -8.79 -7.33
CA MET A 441 17.35 -7.78 -6.30
C MET A 441 16.70 -8.19 -4.98
N LEU A 442 17.50 -8.23 -3.91
CA LEU A 442 17.09 -8.38 -2.52
C LEU A 442 16.87 -6.98 -1.92
N ASP A 443 15.61 -6.57 -1.83
CA ASP A 443 15.20 -5.25 -1.34
C ASP A 443 15.12 -5.25 0.20
N GLU A 444 15.54 -4.16 0.85
CA GLU A 444 15.44 -3.97 2.31
C GLU A 444 16.15 -5.04 3.18
N MET A 445 17.39 -5.41 2.83
CA MET A 445 18.21 -6.38 3.59
C MET A 445 18.44 -5.97 5.06
N ASP A 446 18.32 -4.68 5.37
CA ASP A 446 18.46 -4.11 6.70
C ASP A 446 17.23 -4.30 7.60
N LYS A 447 16.12 -4.81 7.05
CA LYS A 447 14.87 -5.06 7.79
C LYS A 447 14.61 -6.54 8.08
N LEU A 448 15.63 -7.38 7.90
CA LEU A 448 15.58 -8.78 8.31
C LEU A 448 15.52 -8.86 9.84
N GLY A 449 14.47 -9.47 10.38
CA GLY A 449 14.31 -9.67 11.81
C GLY A 449 14.36 -11.15 12.16
N ALA A 450 15.28 -11.56 13.03
CA ALA A 450 15.30 -12.92 13.56
C ALA A 450 14.04 -13.17 14.42
N SER A 451 13.41 -14.33 14.26
CA SER A 451 12.28 -14.78 15.07
C SER A 451 12.59 -16.06 15.82
N MET A 452 11.69 -16.47 16.71
CA MET A 452 11.73 -17.75 17.43
C MET A 452 11.75 -18.99 16.52
N HIS A 453 11.36 -18.87 15.24
CA HIS A 453 11.11 -20.00 14.34
C HIS A 453 12.23 -20.27 13.32
N GLY A 454 13.27 -19.43 13.28
CA GLY A 454 14.40 -19.60 12.37
C GLY A 454 15.15 -18.28 12.15
N ASP A 455 16.36 -18.39 11.59
CA ASP A 455 17.16 -17.24 11.19
C ASP A 455 17.10 -17.05 9.66
N PRO A 456 16.31 -16.09 9.15
CA PRO A 456 16.24 -15.84 7.71
C PRO A 456 17.58 -15.39 7.12
N ALA A 457 18.50 -14.85 7.94
CA ALA A 457 19.83 -14.47 7.47
C ALA A 457 20.65 -15.71 7.08
N SER A 458 20.55 -16.79 7.86
CA SER A 458 21.20 -18.08 7.55
C SER A 458 20.68 -18.69 6.25
N ALA A 459 19.37 -18.59 5.99
CA ALA A 459 18.79 -19.04 4.73
C ALA A 459 19.27 -18.22 3.54
N LEU A 460 19.39 -16.90 3.68
CA LEU A 460 19.97 -16.03 2.64
C LEU A 460 21.45 -16.30 2.40
N LEU A 461 22.22 -16.68 3.44
CA LEU A 461 23.62 -17.04 3.24
C LEU A 461 23.76 -18.25 2.31
N GLU A 462 22.92 -19.28 2.42
CA GLU A 462 22.96 -20.41 1.49
C GLU A 462 22.67 -19.98 0.05
N VAL A 463 21.73 -19.04 -0.14
CA VAL A 463 21.36 -18.49 -1.45
C VAL A 463 22.49 -17.64 -2.05
N LEU A 464 23.19 -16.88 -1.21
CA LEU A 464 24.17 -15.88 -1.62
C LEU A 464 25.60 -16.40 -1.66
N ASP A 465 25.92 -17.45 -0.91
CA ASP A 465 27.25 -18.04 -0.84
C ASP A 465 27.57 -18.83 -2.11
N PRO A 466 28.58 -18.45 -2.91
CA PRO A 466 28.96 -19.16 -4.12
C PRO A 466 29.34 -20.63 -3.92
N GLU A 467 29.69 -21.04 -2.69
CA GLU A 467 29.99 -22.44 -2.39
C GLU A 467 28.75 -23.30 -2.14
N GLN A 468 27.61 -22.68 -1.81
CA GLN A 468 26.37 -23.38 -1.43
C GLN A 468 25.27 -23.21 -2.47
N ASN A 469 25.23 -22.06 -3.14
CA ASN A 469 24.13 -21.67 -4.02
C ASN A 469 23.96 -22.57 -5.26
N GLY A 470 25.01 -23.28 -5.68
CA GLY A 470 24.95 -24.25 -6.77
C GLY A 470 24.12 -25.50 -6.45
N SER A 471 23.86 -25.75 -5.17
CA SER A 471 23.08 -26.89 -4.67
C SER A 471 21.97 -26.47 -3.71
N PHE A 472 21.46 -25.24 -3.84
CA PHE A 472 20.42 -24.70 -2.96
C PHE A 472 19.20 -25.62 -2.91
N ARG A 473 18.75 -25.99 -1.70
CA ARG A 473 17.59 -26.87 -1.51
C ARG A 473 16.41 -26.12 -0.91
N ASP A 474 15.39 -25.88 -1.73
CA ASP A 474 14.09 -25.41 -1.29
C ASP A 474 13.29 -26.58 -0.64
N ASN A 475 12.67 -26.31 0.52
CA ASN A 475 11.93 -27.30 1.31
C ASN A 475 10.71 -27.86 0.58
N TYR A 476 10.10 -27.07 -0.31
CA TYR A 476 8.98 -27.51 -1.13
C TYR A 476 9.45 -28.36 -2.31
N LEU A 477 10.51 -27.94 -3.00
CA LEU A 477 11.06 -28.68 -4.14
C LEU A 477 11.67 -30.02 -3.72
N GLY A 478 12.40 -30.04 -2.61
CA GLY A 478 13.08 -31.23 -2.08
C GLY A 478 14.29 -31.70 -2.91
N VAL A 479 14.63 -30.98 -3.98
CA VAL A 479 15.74 -31.26 -4.90
C VAL A 479 16.62 -30.01 -5.04
N PRO A 480 17.92 -30.17 -5.32
CA PRO A 480 18.82 -29.02 -5.48
C PRO A 480 18.47 -28.21 -6.73
N PHE A 481 18.53 -26.88 -6.60
CA PHE A 481 18.40 -25.93 -7.70
C PHE A 481 19.65 -25.05 -7.77
N ASP A 482 20.27 -24.97 -8.94
CA ASP A 482 21.52 -24.23 -9.14
C ASP A 482 21.26 -22.73 -9.34
N LEU A 483 21.62 -21.94 -8.34
CA LEU A 483 21.53 -20.47 -8.32
C LEU A 483 22.84 -19.77 -8.72
N SER A 484 23.89 -20.51 -9.07
CA SER A 484 25.24 -19.95 -9.34
C SER A 484 25.29 -18.93 -10.49
N LYS A 485 24.30 -18.98 -11.40
CA LYS A 485 24.19 -18.06 -12.54
C LYS A 485 23.27 -16.86 -12.26
N VAL A 486 22.61 -16.80 -11.11
CA VAL A 486 21.77 -15.67 -10.71
C VAL A 486 22.65 -14.48 -10.33
N PHE A 487 22.32 -13.30 -10.86
CA PHE A 487 23.06 -12.08 -10.55
C PHE A 487 22.41 -11.32 -9.39
N PHE A 488 22.88 -11.56 -8.17
CA PHE A 488 22.31 -10.96 -6.97
C PHE A 488 22.75 -9.51 -6.76
N LEU A 489 21.79 -8.66 -6.39
CA LEU A 489 21.98 -7.27 -5.96
C LEU A 489 21.27 -7.07 -4.62
N GLY A 490 21.89 -6.33 -3.70
CA GLY A 490 21.29 -5.97 -2.42
C GLY A 490 20.86 -4.51 -2.36
N THR A 491 19.88 -4.20 -1.51
CA THR A 491 19.64 -2.82 -1.09
C THR A 491 19.38 -2.75 0.41
N ALA A 492 19.76 -1.62 1.01
CA ALA A 492 19.50 -1.32 2.41
C ALA A 492 19.30 0.18 2.61
N ASN A 493 18.63 0.56 3.71
CA ASN A 493 18.62 1.94 4.16
C ASN A 493 19.77 2.21 5.14
N VAL A 494 20.06 1.26 6.03
CA VAL A 494 21.14 1.35 7.03
C VAL A 494 22.05 0.13 6.94
N LEU A 495 23.32 0.34 6.62
CA LEU A 495 24.30 -0.75 6.46
C LEU A 495 24.53 -1.55 7.76
N ASP A 496 24.54 -0.87 8.90
CA ASP A 496 24.81 -1.49 10.21
C ASP A 496 23.68 -2.39 10.71
N ALA A 497 22.48 -2.27 10.11
CA ALA A 497 21.35 -3.12 10.43
C ALA A 497 21.33 -4.43 9.63
N ILE A 498 22.20 -4.58 8.62
CA ILE A 498 22.37 -5.86 7.92
C ILE A 498 23.09 -6.85 8.84
N PRO A 499 22.61 -8.10 8.99
CA PRO A 499 23.32 -9.13 9.75
C PRO A 499 24.78 -9.28 9.33
N GLY A 500 25.70 -9.31 10.30
CA GLY A 500 27.15 -9.33 10.06
C GLY A 500 27.61 -10.35 9.01
N PRO A 501 27.20 -11.63 9.10
CA PRO A 501 27.56 -12.63 8.11
C PRO A 501 27.14 -12.30 6.67
N LEU A 502 25.98 -11.64 6.48
CA LEU A 502 25.52 -11.21 5.16
C LEU A 502 26.30 -10.00 4.67
N ARG A 503 26.68 -9.09 5.57
CA ARG A 503 27.45 -7.89 5.25
C ARG A 503 28.89 -8.20 4.82
N ASP A 504 29.44 -9.33 5.26
CA ASP A 504 30.79 -9.78 4.89
C ASP A 504 30.86 -10.39 3.48
N ARG A 505 29.72 -10.70 2.86
CA ARG A 505 29.59 -11.19 1.48
C ARG A 505 29.35 -10.03 0.50
#